data_AF-X0V9K2-F1
#
_entry.id   AF-X0V9K2-F1
#
_cell.length_a   1.000
_cell.length_b   1.000
_cell.length_c   1.000
_cell.angle_alpha   90.00
_cell.angle_beta   90.00
_cell.angle_gamma   90.00
#
_symmetry.space_group_name_H-M   'P 1'
#
loop_
_entity.id
_entity.type
_entity.pdbx_description
1 polymer ?
#
loop_
_entity_poly.entity_id
_entity_poly.type
_entity_poly.pdbx_seq_one_letter_code
_entity_poly.pdbx_strand_id
1 'polypeptide(L)'
;PIHPIQTGKPVIPVLNKSDLPTAISDKNTTFDATNMVPISAKTGEGIDELTDRIQTVLGVSNFDPTLPVCFTQRQELLLERLAAPKPAAQAKKLIKELLWGPDNI
;
A
#
# COMPACT_ATOMS: atom_id res chain seq x y z
N PRO A 1 11.00 -24.67 -0.31
CA PRO A 1 12.24 -23.86 -0.17
C PRO A 1 11.88 -22.41 0.17
N ILE A 2 12.56 -21.79 1.14
CA ILE A 2 12.42 -20.35 1.38
C ILE A 2 13.17 -19.65 0.25
N HIS A 3 12.44 -18.98 -0.63
CA HIS A 3 13.06 -18.21 -1.71
C HIS A 3 13.72 -16.95 -1.13
N PRO A 4 14.87 -16.53 -1.67
CA PRO A 4 15.47 -15.27 -1.27
C PRO A 4 14.51 -14.12 -1.57
N ILE A 5 14.47 -13.16 -0.65
CA ILE A 5 13.66 -11.95 -0.82
C ILE A 5 14.18 -11.16 -2.03
N GLN A 6 13.24 -10.74 -2.87
CA GLN A 6 13.54 -9.84 -3.98
C GLN A 6 13.93 -8.46 -3.43
N THR A 7 15.11 -7.99 -3.81
CA THR A 7 15.60 -6.66 -3.47
C THR A 7 14.71 -5.59 -4.10
N GLY A 8 14.45 -4.50 -3.37
CA GLY A 8 13.69 -3.34 -3.88
C GLY A 8 12.18 -3.36 -3.66
N LYS A 9 11.63 -4.36 -2.96
CA LYS A 9 10.23 -4.36 -2.52
C LYS A 9 10.13 -4.10 -1.02
N PRO A 10 9.06 -3.43 -0.55
CA PRO A 10 8.77 -3.35 0.87
C PRO A 10 8.51 -4.75 1.44
N VAL A 11 9.06 -5.04 2.63
CA VAL A 11 8.97 -6.35 3.28
C VAL A 11 8.57 -6.19 4.74
N ILE A 12 7.68 -7.06 5.22
CA ILE A 12 7.33 -7.20 6.63
C ILE A 12 7.66 -8.64 7.05
N PRO A 13 8.72 -8.85 7.84
CA PRO A 13 8.99 -10.14 8.47
C PRO A 13 7.91 -10.46 9.50
N VAL A 14 7.32 -11.66 9.43
CA VAL A 14 6.26 -12.10 10.36
C VAL A 14 6.71 -13.36 11.08
N LEU A 15 6.71 -13.31 12.41
CA LEU A 15 7.01 -14.45 13.26
C LEU A 15 5.69 -15.09 13.71
N ASN A 16 5.30 -16.17 13.03
CA ASN A 16 4.07 -16.89 13.36
C ASN A 16 4.28 -17.90 14.50
N LYS A 17 3.19 -18.23 15.20
CA LYS A 17 3.11 -19.13 16.37
C LYS A 17 3.70 -18.53 17.64
N SER A 18 3.50 -17.24 17.86
CA SER A 18 3.91 -16.55 19.09
C SER A 18 3.24 -17.10 20.37
N ASP A 19 2.17 -17.89 20.23
CA ASP A 19 1.51 -18.60 21.33
C ASP A 19 2.34 -19.77 21.89
N LEU A 20 3.43 -20.15 21.24
CA LEU A 20 4.34 -21.21 21.69
C LEU A 20 5.64 -20.62 22.24
N PRO A 21 6.33 -21.34 23.16
CA PRO A 21 7.68 -20.96 23.58
C PRO A 21 8.60 -20.76 22.38
N THR A 22 9.35 -19.67 22.37
CA THR A 22 10.24 -19.30 21.27
C THR A 22 11.29 -20.39 21.04
N ALA A 23 11.14 -21.12 19.94
CA ALA A 23 12.09 -22.15 19.51
C ALA A 23 13.13 -21.65 18.49
N ILE A 24 12.94 -20.44 17.96
CA ILE A 24 13.84 -19.79 17.01
C ILE A 24 14.84 -18.93 17.80
N SER A 25 16.13 -19.21 17.69
CA SER A 25 17.18 -18.35 18.21
C SER A 25 17.63 -17.34 17.16
N ASP A 26 17.97 -16.12 17.58
CA ASP A 26 18.42 -14.99 16.73
C ASP A 26 19.55 -15.35 15.75
N LYS A 27 20.25 -16.47 16.00
CA LYS A 27 21.36 -16.95 15.16
C LYS A 27 20.91 -17.61 13.84
N ASN A 28 19.63 -17.92 13.69
CA ASN A 28 19.10 -18.64 12.52
C ASN A 28 18.22 -17.79 11.60
N THR A 29 18.04 -16.50 11.89
CA THR A 29 17.19 -15.61 11.10
C THR A 29 18.02 -14.61 10.34
N THR A 30 17.80 -14.51 9.02
CA THR A 30 18.39 -13.48 8.16
C THR A 30 17.80 -12.09 8.41
N PHE A 31 16.80 -12.00 9.29
CA PHE A 31 16.07 -10.77 9.60
C PHE A 31 16.41 -10.30 11.00
N ASP A 32 16.48 -9.00 11.14
CA ASP A 32 16.53 -8.32 12.43
C ASP A 32 15.25 -8.63 13.21
N ALA A 33 15.41 -9.34 14.33
CA ALA A 33 14.31 -9.75 15.21
C ALA A 33 13.50 -8.55 15.73
N THR A 34 14.12 -7.36 15.82
CA THR A 34 13.43 -6.13 16.27
C THR A 34 12.46 -5.57 15.23
N ASN A 35 12.55 -6.02 13.97
CA ASN A 35 11.67 -5.59 12.88
C ASN A 35 10.63 -6.65 12.50
N MET A 36 10.55 -7.76 13.24
CA MET A 36 9.53 -8.79 13.04
C MET A 36 8.23 -8.44 13.77
N VAL A 37 7.10 -8.73 13.14
CA VAL A 37 5.80 -8.69 13.81
C VAL A 37 5.46 -10.09 14.34
N PRO A 38 5.38 -10.31 15.66
CA PRO A 38 4.98 -11.59 16.23
C PRO A 38 3.46 -11.74 16.12
N ILE A 39 3.01 -12.89 15.61
CA ILE A 39 1.58 -13.22 15.52
C ILE A 39 1.32 -14.65 15.98
N SER A 40 0.10 -14.89 16.47
CA SER A 40 -0.46 -16.22 16.52
C SER A 40 -1.64 -16.28 15.56
N ALA A 41 -1.43 -16.91 14.40
CA ALA A 41 -2.52 -17.16 13.45
C ALA A 41 -3.62 -18.06 14.03
N LYS A 42 -3.35 -18.77 15.14
CA LYS A 42 -4.33 -19.62 15.84
C LYS A 42 -5.29 -18.79 16.69
N THR A 43 -4.78 -17.79 17.41
CA THR A 43 -5.59 -16.98 18.35
C THR A 43 -6.00 -15.63 17.77
N GLY A 44 -5.36 -15.19 16.69
CA GLY A 44 -5.52 -13.85 16.12
C GLY A 44 -4.69 -12.77 16.81
N GLU A 45 -3.88 -13.14 17.81
CA GLU A 45 -2.97 -12.20 18.48
C GLU A 45 -1.92 -11.64 17.49
N GLY A 46 -1.66 -10.34 17.56
CA GLY A 46 -0.71 -9.63 16.70
C GLY A 46 -1.25 -9.21 15.31
N ILE A 47 -2.51 -9.51 14.97
CA ILE A 47 -3.10 -9.14 13.68
C ILE A 47 -3.29 -7.62 13.54
N ASP A 48 -3.67 -6.92 14.62
CA ASP A 48 -3.83 -5.47 14.58
C ASP A 48 -2.47 -4.78 14.35
N GLU A 49 -1.43 -5.21 15.06
CA GLU A 49 -0.05 -4.72 14.85
C GLU A 49 0.45 -5.00 13.44
N LEU A 50 0.17 -6.20 12.90
CA LEU A 50 0.51 -6.53 11.52
C LEU A 50 -0.23 -5.62 10.52
N THR A 51 -1.50 -5.32 10.79
CA THR A 51 -2.32 -4.42 9.97
C THR A 51 -1.74 -3.00 9.95
N ASP A 52 -1.40 -2.46 11.12
CA ASP A 52 -0.78 -1.15 11.26
C ASP A 52 0.59 -1.09 10.56
N ARG A 53 1.37 -2.17 10.65
CA ARG A 53 2.66 -2.28 9.96
C ARG A 53 2.49 -2.30 8.45
N ILE A 54 1.49 -3.03 7.94
CA ILE A 54 1.14 -3.03 6.51
C ILE A 54 0.79 -1.61 6.05
N GLN A 55 -0.06 -0.90 6.78
CA GLN A 55 -0.43 0.47 6.44
C GLN A 55 0.77 1.42 6.44
N THR A 56 1.65 1.28 7.43
CA THR A 56 2.88 2.09 7.55
C THR A 56 3.82 1.85 6.38
N VAL A 57 4.07 0.59 6.03
CA VAL A 57 4.97 0.21 4.93
C VAL A 57 4.41 0.63 3.57
N LEU A 58 3.10 0.63 3.40
CA LEU A 58 2.43 1.12 2.20
C LEU A 58 2.26 2.65 2.18
N GLY A 59 2.60 3.36 3.27
CA GLY A 59 2.46 4.81 3.38
C GLY A 59 1.01 5.30 3.46
N VAL A 60 0.08 4.43 3.89
CA VAL A 60 -1.37 4.71 3.92
C VAL A 60 -1.92 4.90 5.34
N SER A 61 -1.08 4.98 6.37
CA SER A 61 -1.53 5.17 7.77
C SER A 61 -2.39 6.42 7.99
N ASN A 62 -2.21 7.45 7.15
CA ASN A 62 -2.97 8.70 7.20
C ASN A 62 -3.85 8.90 5.95
N PHE A 63 -4.12 7.82 5.21
CA PHE A 63 -4.95 7.89 4.01
C PHE A 63 -6.42 7.99 4.39
N ASP A 64 -7.07 9.10 4.04
CA ASP A 64 -8.50 9.29 4.21
C ASP A 64 -9.25 8.76 2.98
N PRO A 65 -10.01 7.64 3.10
CA PRO A 65 -10.72 7.05 1.97
C PRO A 65 -11.89 7.91 1.47
N THR A 66 -12.25 8.98 2.18
CA THR A 66 -13.29 9.93 1.76
C THR A 66 -12.75 11.01 0.82
N LEU A 67 -11.42 11.15 0.72
CA LEU A 67 -10.81 12.12 -0.19
C LEU A 67 -10.87 11.62 -1.65
N PRO A 68 -11.20 12.49 -2.61
CA PRO A 68 -11.15 12.14 -4.01
C PRO A 68 -9.69 11.92 -4.44
N VAL A 69 -9.42 10.76 -5.05
CA VAL A 69 -8.09 10.40 -5.56
C VAL A 69 -8.17 9.95 -7.02
N CYS A 70 -7.05 10.07 -7.73
CA CYS A 70 -6.90 9.43 -9.04
C CYS A 70 -6.73 7.93 -8.85
N PHE A 71 -7.63 7.14 -9.45
CA PHE A 71 -7.53 5.68 -9.49
C PHE A 71 -6.83 5.18 -10.75
N THR A 72 -6.72 6.02 -11.78
CA THR A 72 -6.13 5.67 -13.07
C THR A 72 -5.13 6.71 -13.52
N GLN A 73 -4.10 6.27 -14.26
CA GLN A 73 -3.13 7.17 -14.89
C GLN A 73 -3.80 8.20 -15.82
N ARG A 74 -4.93 7.83 -16.45
CA ARG A 74 -5.71 8.76 -17.27
C ARG A 74 -6.27 9.92 -16.44
N GLN A 75 -6.84 9.66 -15.26
CA GLN A 75 -7.34 10.71 -14.38
C GLN A 75 -6.21 11.63 -13.92
N GLU A 76 -5.07 11.06 -13.56
CA GLU A 76 -3.86 11.81 -13.19
C GLU A 76 -3.42 12.76 -14.32
N LEU A 77 -3.23 12.24 -15.53
CA LEU A 77 -2.85 13.04 -16.70
C LEU A 77 -3.88 14.13 -17.03
N LEU A 78 -5.18 13.85 -16.87
CA LEU A 78 -6.23 14.84 -17.11
C LEU A 78 -6.22 15.96 -16.07
N LEU A 79 -5.97 15.64 -14.80
CA LEU A 79 -5.84 16.63 -13.74
C LEU A 79 -4.56 17.48 -13.90
N GLU A 80 -3.42 16.86 -14.23
CA GLU A 80 -2.19 17.58 -14.56
C GLU A 80 -2.40 18.56 -15.72
N ARG A 81 -3.04 18.07 -16.79
CA ARG A 81 -3.43 18.91 -17.92
C ARG A 81 -4.35 20.01 -17.47
N LEU A 82 -5.35 19.73 -16.61
CA LEU A 82 -6.30 20.71 -16.07
C LEU A 82 -5.64 21.78 -15.17
N ALA A 83 -4.57 21.46 -14.46
CA ALA A 83 -3.82 22.40 -13.61
C ALA A 83 -3.03 23.44 -14.42
N ALA A 84 -2.61 23.12 -15.65
CA ALA A 84 -1.89 24.07 -16.51
C ALA A 84 -2.79 25.25 -16.98
N PRO A 85 -2.25 26.41 -17.38
CA PRO A 85 -3.06 27.47 -17.99
C PRO A 85 -3.73 27.01 -19.30
N LYS A 86 -5.04 27.24 -19.45
CA LYS A 86 -5.78 26.90 -20.68
C LYS A 86 -7.08 27.70 -20.88
N PRO A 87 -7.60 27.77 -22.11
CA PRO A 87 -8.92 28.34 -22.37
C PRO A 87 -10.06 27.52 -21.72
N ALA A 88 -11.13 28.21 -21.31
CA ALA A 88 -12.31 27.58 -20.70
C ALA A 88 -12.93 26.46 -21.54
N ALA A 89 -12.93 26.59 -22.88
CA ALA A 89 -13.43 25.56 -23.78
C ALA A 89 -12.63 24.25 -23.68
N GLN A 90 -11.30 24.35 -23.55
CA GLN A 90 -10.42 23.19 -23.41
C GLN A 90 -10.57 22.56 -22.02
N ALA A 91 -10.72 23.37 -20.97
CA ALA A 91 -11.00 22.88 -19.62
C ALA A 91 -12.32 22.08 -19.57
N LYS A 92 -13.39 22.58 -20.19
CA LYS A 92 -14.68 21.86 -20.27
C LYS A 92 -14.54 20.48 -20.92
N LYS A 93 -13.75 20.37 -21.99
CA LYS A 93 -13.50 19.07 -22.65
C LYS A 93 -12.77 18.08 -21.74
N LEU A 94 -11.72 18.54 -21.04
CA LEU A 94 -10.96 17.70 -20.10
C LEU A 94 -11.80 17.26 -18.90
N ILE A 95 -12.64 18.15 -18.35
CA ILE A 95 -13.58 17.80 -17.28
C ILE A 95 -14.59 16.75 -17.78
N LYS A 96 -15.08 16.90 -19.01
CA LYS A 96 -15.98 15.92 -19.63
C LYS A 96 -15.30 14.54 -19.70
N GLU A 97 -14.08 14.51 -20.20
CA GLU A 97 -13.31 13.27 -20.29
C GLU A 97 -13.00 12.67 -18.91
N LEU A 98 -12.74 13.49 -17.89
CA LEU A 98 -12.48 13.04 -16.53
C LEU A 98 -13.70 12.31 -15.94
N LEU A 99 -14.90 12.88 -16.10
CA LEU A 99 -16.16 12.38 -15.53
C LEU A 99 -16.72 11.17 -16.26
N TRP A 100 -16.69 11.18 -17.60
CA TRP A 100 -17.40 10.17 -18.42
C TRP A 100 -16.47 9.23 -19.18
N GLY A 101 -15.16 9.45 -19.12
CA GLY A 101 -14.21 8.72 -19.95
C GLY A 101 -14.07 9.32 -21.35
N PRO A 102 -13.28 8.69 -22.23
CA PRO A 102 -13.16 9.13 -23.62
C PRO A 102 -14.55 9.11 -24.29
N ASP A 103 -14.81 10.06 -25.19
CA ASP A 103 -16.11 10.29 -25.87
C ASP A 103 -16.61 9.11 -26.77
N ASN A 104 -16.13 7.87 -26.60
CA ASN A 104 -16.50 6.71 -27.41
C ASN A 104 -16.65 5.43 -26.56
N ILE A 105 -17.88 5.14 -26.15
CA ILE A 105 -18.52 3.80 -26.21
C ILE A 105 -19.95 4.01 -26.69
#